data_AF-A0AAD0CCF8-F1
#
_entry.id   AF-A0AAD0CCF8-F1
#
_cell.length_a   1.000
_cell.length_b   1.000
_cell.length_c   1.000
_cell.angle_alpha   90.00
_cell.angle_beta   90.00
_cell.angle_gamma   90.00
#
_symmetry.space_group_name_H-M   'P 1'
#
loop_
_entity.id
_entity.type
_entity.pdbx_description
1 polymer ?
#
loop_
_entity_poly.entity_id
_entity_poly.type
_entity_poly.pdbx_seq_one_letter_code
_entity_poly.pdbx_strand_id
1 'polypeptide(L)'
;MFYFNLYDDKRLKGLKQSEKMEIVNSAVKQFREDKPINISRRLLIMFLWCGIPALVFLILFNFGFAIGWFALSILILGIKTANDESAEIEPYLDKVLE
;
A
#
# COMPACT_ATOMS: atom_id res chain seq x y z
N MET A 1 0.10 7.13 1.45
CA MET A 1 0.00 5.66 1.36
C MET A 1 -1.45 5.31 1.07
N PHE A 2 -1.74 4.36 0.18
CA PHE A 2 -3.08 4.08 -0.33
C PHE A 2 -3.98 3.32 0.66
N TYR A 3 -3.99 3.71 1.94
CA TYR A 3 -4.82 3.08 2.98
C TYR A 3 -6.25 3.64 2.98
N PHE A 4 -6.89 3.69 1.81
CA PHE A 4 -8.20 4.31 1.65
C PHE A 4 -9.24 3.75 2.64
N ASN A 5 -9.22 2.44 2.87
CA ASN A 5 -10.11 1.79 3.84
C ASN A 5 -9.92 2.31 5.27
N LEU A 6 -8.69 2.61 5.70
CA LEU A 6 -8.45 3.19 7.02
C LEU A 6 -8.99 4.62 7.12
N TYR A 7 -8.86 5.41 6.06
CA TYR A 7 -9.37 6.78 6.04
C TYR A 7 -10.90 6.86 6.01
N ASP A 8 -11.55 5.83 5.45
CA ASP A 8 -13.00 5.69 5.37
C ASP A 8 -13.62 4.98 6.59
N ASP A 9 -12.81 4.65 7.61
CA ASP A 9 -13.27 4.00 8.83
C ASP A 9 -14.37 4.84 9.52
N LYS A 10 -15.44 4.15 9.96
CA LYS A 10 -16.59 4.74 10.64
C LYS A 10 -16.19 5.48 11.92
N ARG A 11 -15.13 5.05 12.60
CA ARG A 11 -14.59 5.65 13.84
C ARG A 11 -13.99 7.02 13.60
N LEU A 12 -13.46 7.26 12.39
CA LEU A 12 -12.91 8.54 11.98
C LEU A 12 -13.97 9.49 11.39
N LYS A 13 -15.25 9.07 11.35
CA LYS A 13 -16.33 9.86 10.76
C LYS A 13 -16.65 11.08 11.63
N GLY A 14 -16.53 12.27 11.07
CA GLY A 14 -16.80 13.54 11.77
C GLY A 14 -15.54 14.29 12.23
N LEU A 15 -14.37 13.65 12.23
CA LEU A 15 -13.10 14.31 12.49
C LEU A 15 -12.65 15.18 11.31
N LYS A 16 -11.88 16.23 11.59
CA LYS A 16 -11.26 17.05 10.53
C LYS A 16 -10.23 16.21 9.78
N GLN A 17 -10.05 16.50 8.49
CA GLN A 17 -9.12 15.73 7.65
C GLN A 17 -7.69 15.68 8.20
N SER A 18 -7.23 16.75 8.86
CA SER A 18 -5.93 16.81 9.52
C SER A 18 -5.82 15.80 10.68
N GLU A 19 -6.83 15.72 11.53
CA GLU A 19 -6.88 14.80 12.68
C GLU A 19 -6.94 13.35 12.21
N LYS A 20 -7.74 13.06 11.17
CA LYS A 20 -7.78 11.73 10.55
C LYS A 20 -6.40 11.30 10.05
N MET A 21 -5.69 12.21 9.39
CA MET A 21 -4.36 11.93 8.86
C MET A 21 -3.36 11.66 9.99
N GLU A 22 -3.42 12.42 11.07
CA GLU A 22 -2.55 12.22 12.24
C GLU A 22 -2.80 10.87 12.90
N ILE A 23 -4.06 10.53 13.16
CA ILE A 23 -4.46 9.26 13.80
C ILE A 23 -4.07 8.06 12.93
N VAL A 24 -4.40 8.08 11.64
CA VAL A 24 -4.05 7.01 10.70
C VAL A 24 -2.54 6.86 10.60
N ASN A 25 -1.78 7.97 10.52
CA ASN A 25 -0.33 7.90 10.41
C ASN A 25 0.32 7.37 11.70
N SER A 26 -0.24 7.72 12.86
CA SER A 26 0.23 7.19 14.16
C SER A 26 -0.05 5.68 14.29
N ALA A 27 -1.24 5.23 13.92
CA ALA A 27 -1.61 3.81 13.90
C ALA A 27 -0.71 3.01 12.92
N VAL A 28 -0.48 3.55 11.72
CA VAL A 28 0.46 2.96 10.76
C VAL A 28 1.88 2.90 11.34
N LYS A 29 2.33 3.93 12.05
CA LYS A 29 3.67 3.95 12.65
C LYS A 29 3.82 2.84 13.70
N GLN A 30 2.85 2.70 14.61
CA GLN A 30 2.84 1.60 15.60
C GLN A 30 2.84 0.23 14.92
N PHE A 31 2.01 0.03 13.90
CA PHE A 31 2.01 -1.21 13.13
C PHE A 31 3.38 -1.51 12.49
N ARG A 32 4.10 -0.50 12.02
CA ARG A 32 5.43 -0.67 11.41
C ARG A 32 6.54 -0.95 12.42
N GLU A 33 6.37 -0.52 13.66
CA GLU A 33 7.25 -0.90 14.77
C GLU A 33 7.09 -2.39 15.08
N ASP A 34 5.85 -2.89 15.11
CA ASP A 34 5.56 -4.31 15.37
C ASP A 34 5.84 -5.21 14.15
N LYS A 35 5.60 -4.71 12.93
CA LYS A 35 5.83 -5.41 11.66
C LYS A 35 6.66 -4.56 10.70
N PRO A 36 8.00 -4.57 10.84
CA PRO A 36 8.87 -3.81 9.96
C PRO A 36 8.78 -4.32 8.52
N ILE A 37 8.89 -3.38 7.56
CA ILE A 37 8.85 -3.72 6.14
C ILE A 37 10.10 -4.53 5.79
N ASN A 38 9.89 -5.74 5.29
CA ASN A 38 10.94 -6.49 4.65
C ASN A 38 11.17 -5.96 3.22
N ILE A 39 12.11 -5.03 3.09
CA ILE A 39 12.44 -4.34 1.83
C ILE A 39 12.87 -5.35 0.75
N SER A 40 13.70 -6.34 1.10
CA SER A 40 14.19 -7.35 0.16
C SER A 40 13.05 -8.19 -0.40
N ARG A 41 12.13 -8.66 0.45
CA ARG A 41 10.93 -9.40 0.03
C ARG A 41 10.05 -8.54 -0.88
N ARG A 42 9.87 -7.27 -0.54
CA ARG A 42 9.02 -6.34 -1.31
C ARG A 42 9.60 -6.06 -2.71
N LEU A 43 10.91 -5.83 -2.80
CA LEU A 43 11.63 -5.70 -4.07
C LEU A 43 11.52 -6.95 -4.92
N LEU A 44 11.67 -8.13 -4.30
CA LEU A 44 11.55 -9.42 -4.99
C LEU A 44 10.14 -9.61 -5.55
N ILE A 45 9.10 -9.31 -4.78
CA ILE A 45 7.70 -9.37 -5.27
C ILE A 45 7.49 -8.38 -6.42
N MET A 46 7.94 -7.13 -6.30
CA MET A 46 7.85 -6.16 -7.40
C MET A 46 8.58 -6.64 -8.66
N PHE A 47 9.77 -7.21 -8.51
CA PHE A 47 10.54 -7.72 -9.65
C PHE A 47 9.83 -8.90 -10.32
N LEU A 48 9.33 -9.87 -9.54
CA LEU A 48 8.63 -11.04 -10.08
C LEU A 48 7.29 -10.68 -10.74
N TRP A 49 6.49 -9.82 -10.11
CA TRP A 49 5.12 -9.53 -10.55
C TRP A 49 5.00 -8.35 -11.51
N CYS A 50 5.90 -7.38 -11.44
CA CYS A 50 5.89 -6.21 -12.31
C CYS A 50 7.03 -6.29 -13.34
N GLY A 51 8.25 -6.62 -12.91
CA GLY A 51 9.45 -6.60 -13.74
C GLY A 51 9.47 -7.69 -14.82
N ILE A 52 9.30 -8.97 -14.44
CA ILE A 52 9.33 -10.09 -15.40
C ILE A 52 8.26 -9.94 -16.49
N PRO A 53 6.98 -9.65 -16.18
CA PRO A 53 5.98 -9.44 -17.23
C PRO A 53 6.29 -8.23 -18.11
N ALA A 54 6.80 -7.12 -17.54
CA ALA A 54 7.21 -5.96 -18.32
C ALA A 54 8.35 -6.28 -19.30
N LEU A 55 9.31 -7.12 -18.91
CA LEU A 55 10.36 -7.61 -19.80
C LEU A 55 9.79 -8.47 -20.94
N VAL A 56 8.81 -9.33 -20.65
CA VAL A 56 8.10 -10.10 -21.68
C VAL A 56 7.39 -9.16 -22.66
N PHE A 57 6.70 -8.13 -22.16
CA PHE A 57 6.07 -7.12 -23.02
C PHE A 57 7.08 -6.33 -23.84
N LEU A 58 8.26 -6.04 -23.29
CA LEU A 58 9.32 -5.36 -24.00
C LEU A 58 9.85 -6.18 -25.18
N ILE A 59 10.02 -7.50 -24.98
CA ILE A 59 10.53 -8.42 -26.00
C ILE A 59 9.48 -8.70 -27.09
N LEU A 60 8.23 -8.90 -26.70
CA LEU A 60 7.17 -9.35 -27.61
C LEU A 60 6.39 -8.21 -28.29
N PHE A 61 6.34 -7.02 -27.67
CA PHE A 61 5.56 -5.89 -28.16
C PHE A 61 6.46 -4.68 -28.40
N ASN A 62 6.39 -3.67 -27.53
CA ASN A 62 7.18 -2.46 -27.62
C ASN A 62 7.40 -1.84 -26.24
N PHE A 63 8.30 -0.87 -26.21
CA PHE A 63 8.68 -0.15 -24.99
C PHE A 63 7.50 0.55 -24.31
N GLY A 64 6.57 1.13 -25.08
CA GLY A 64 5.40 1.83 -24.54
C GLY A 64 4.49 0.90 -23.73
N PHE A 65 4.20 -0.29 -24.28
CA PHE A 65 3.41 -1.31 -23.57
C PHE A 65 4.15 -1.82 -22.32
N ALA A 66 5.46 -2.04 -22.40
CA ALA A 66 6.25 -2.51 -21.27
C ALA A 66 6.20 -1.51 -20.09
N ILE A 67 6.41 -0.22 -20.36
CA ILE A 67 6.33 0.82 -19.32
C ILE A 67 4.91 1.00 -18.80
N GLY A 68 3.91 1.00 -19.68
CA GLY A 68 2.50 1.13 -19.29
C GLY A 68 2.08 0.01 -18.34
N TRP A 69 2.43 -1.24 -18.68
CA TRP A 69 2.20 -2.39 -17.82
C TRP A 69 2.97 -2.30 -16.50
N PHE A 70 4.24 -1.91 -16.55
CA PHE A 70 5.08 -1.79 -15.36
C PHE A 70 4.52 -0.76 -14.37
N ALA A 71 4.14 0.42 -14.84
CA ALA A 71 3.57 1.47 -14.00
C ALA A 71 2.22 1.05 -13.40
N LEU A 72 1.32 0.48 -14.22
CA LEU A 72 0.01 0.02 -13.77
C LEU A 72 0.12 -1.12 -12.75
N SER A 73 0.99 -2.09 -13.00
CA SER A 73 1.19 -3.23 -12.11
C SER A 73 1.78 -2.83 -10.75
N ILE A 74 2.71 -1.87 -10.70
CA ILE A 74 3.22 -1.31 -9.44
C ILE A 74 2.09 -0.63 -8.67
N LEU A 75 1.26 0.17 -9.34
CA LEU A 75 0.15 0.86 -8.71
C LEU A 75 -0.87 -0.13 -8.12
N ILE A 76 -1.28 -1.14 -8.89
CA ILE A 76 -2.20 -2.19 -8.43
C ILE A 76 -1.60 -2.96 -7.25
N LEU A 77 -0.33 -3.36 -7.34
CA LEU A 77 0.35 -4.06 -6.26
C LEU A 77 0.43 -3.20 -5.00
N GLY A 78 0.67 -1.89 -5.14
CA GLY A 78 0.70 -0.94 -4.04
C GLY A 78 -0.66 -0.79 -3.36
N ILE A 79 -1.74 -0.66 -4.13
CA ILE A 79 -3.12 -0.60 -3.61
C ILE A 79 -3.47 -1.90 -2.89
N LYS A 80 -3.21 -3.06 -3.53
CA LYS A 80 -3.50 -4.37 -2.93
C LYS A 80 -2.75 -4.56 -1.63
N THR A 81 -1.45 -4.24 -1.60
CA THR A 81 -0.64 -4.35 -0.37
C THR A 81 -1.19 -3.44 0.73
N ALA A 82 -1.53 -2.19 0.41
CA ALA A 82 -2.10 -1.27 1.40
C ALA A 82 -3.48 -1.72 1.90
N ASN A 83 -4.29 -2.31 1.02
CA ASN A 83 -5.60 -2.87 1.37
C ASN A 83 -5.47 -4.09 2.30
N ASP A 84 -4.55 -5.00 1.98
CA ASP A 84 -4.28 -6.18 2.79
C ASP A 84 -3.72 -5.76 4.17
N GLU A 85 -2.80 -4.79 4.21
CA GLU A 85 -2.27 -4.23 5.46
C GLU A 85 -3.33 -3.44 6.25
N SER A 86 -4.33 -2.83 5.59
CA SER A 86 -5.35 -2.02 6.26
C SER A 86 -6.13 -2.81 7.30
N ALA A 87 -6.49 -4.07 6.99
CA ALA A 87 -7.18 -4.95 7.94
C ALA A 87 -6.31 -5.28 9.17
N GLU A 88 -4.99 -5.29 9.01
CA GLU A 88 -4.06 -5.53 10.12
C GLU A 88 -3.78 -4.26 10.95
N ILE A 89 -3.94 -3.08 10.36
CA ILE A 89 -3.72 -1.77 11.01
C ILE A 89 -5.00 -1.30 11.74
N GLU A 90 -6.19 -1.74 11.33
CA GLU A 90 -7.47 -1.43 12.00
C GLU A 90 -7.46 -1.56 13.54
N PRO A 91 -6.90 -2.61 14.17
CA PRO A 91 -6.81 -2.68 15.64
C PRO A 91 -5.87 -1.66 16.27
N TYR A 92 -4.94 -1.06 15.51
CA TYR A 92 -4.08 0.02 16.00
C TYR A 92 -4.78 1.37 15.97
N LEU A 93 -5.86 1.53 15.19
CA LEU A 93 -6.72 2.73 15.29
C LEU A 93 -7.36 2.83 16.67
N ASP A 94 -7.82 1.71 17.23
CA ASP A 94 -8.40 1.67 18.58
C ASP A 94 -7.41 2.13 19.65
N LYS A 95 -6.17 1.64 19.57
CA LYS A 95 -5.09 2.03 20.51
C LYS A 95 -4.71 3.51 20.45
N VAL A 96 -4.98 4.19 19.34
CA VAL A 96 -4.66 5.61 19.15
C VAL A 96 -5.84 6.51 19.48
N LEU A 97 -7.06 5.99 19.41
CA LEU A 97 -8.30 6.71 19.72
C LEU A 97 -8.68 6.64 21.22
N GLU A 98 -8.14 5.69 21.97
CA GLU A 98 -8.25 5.55 23.43
C GLU A 98 -7.27 6.47 24.17
#